data_AF-A0A556P6G8-F1
#
_entry.id   AF-A0A556P6G8-F1
#
_cell.length_a   1.000
_cell.length_b   1.000
_cell.length_c   1.000
_cell.angle_alpha   90.00
_cell.angle_beta   90.00
_cell.angle_gamma   90.00
#
_symmetry.space_group_name_H-M   'P 1'
#
loop_
_entity.id
_entity.type
_entity.pdbx_description
1 polymer ?
#
loop_
_entity_poly.entity_id
_entity_poly.type
_entity_poly.pdbx_seq_one_letter_code
_entity_poly.pdbx_strand_id
1 'polypeptide(L)'
;SVPSEASYSRLLTKLTQSNILEKVQGQIVEQAIEEGFIIDDTIAIDATHFEARDQAPAKEEKAKPEPKKRGRKPKKERDQWLKEQAEKEASLPLYEKKIVAQLDASLGDLREGVPQEPKWGIKKNSDGKNVFWYGFKGHLAVGSSSQYILQSLFSSGNLNDGKAAIPLLKGMQEQRSLPNIRYQTMDAGYDYEPIYQQVYRMGQQSIIAYNRKNEPEPIGFDKYFAPTCFREHSYRYDSYDAKYETLKYTHPKECSDCPLAQEGICQKVFKMKITKDLRKYTAPARGSEAW
;
A
#
# COMPACT_ATOMS: atom_id res chain seq x y z
N SER A 1 -39.43 -22.61 -8.26
CA SER A 1 -38.73 -23.69 -7.55
C SER A 1 -37.36 -23.17 -7.12
N VAL A 2 -36.88 -23.56 -5.94
CA VAL A 2 -35.52 -23.20 -5.49
C VAL A 2 -34.54 -24.23 -6.05
N PRO A 3 -33.43 -23.82 -6.70
CA PRO A 3 -32.43 -24.75 -7.21
C PRO A 3 -31.82 -25.61 -6.10
N SER A 4 -31.39 -26.83 -6.42
CA SER A 4 -30.61 -27.66 -5.48
C SER A 4 -29.21 -27.08 -5.25
N GLU A 5 -28.62 -27.40 -4.09
CA GLU A 5 -27.25 -27.01 -3.74
C GLU A 5 -26.24 -27.40 -4.84
N ALA A 6 -26.30 -28.64 -5.32
CA ALA A 6 -25.44 -29.11 -6.41
C ALA A 6 -25.60 -28.29 -7.70
N SER A 7 -26.81 -27.77 -7.97
CA SER A 7 -27.05 -26.89 -9.13
C SER A 7 -26.42 -25.51 -8.94
N TYR A 8 -26.52 -24.96 -7.73
CA TYR A 8 -25.88 -23.69 -7.37
C TYR A 8 -24.35 -23.80 -7.42
N SER A 9 -23.76 -24.85 -6.84
CA SER A 9 -22.31 -25.08 -6.88
C SER A 9 -21.78 -25.23 -8.30
N ARG A 10 -22.48 -25.98 -9.18
CA ARG A 10 -22.10 -26.08 -10.60
C ARG A 10 -22.15 -24.74 -11.32
N LEU A 11 -23.15 -23.89 -11.03
CA LEU A 11 -23.23 -22.56 -11.62
C LEU A 11 -22.05 -21.68 -11.17
N LEU A 12 -21.75 -21.66 -9.87
CA LEU A 12 -20.59 -20.91 -9.34
C LEU A 12 -19.28 -21.41 -9.94
N THR A 13 -19.07 -22.73 -10.02
CA THR A 13 -17.87 -23.30 -10.66
C THR A 13 -17.73 -22.82 -12.10
N LYS A 14 -18.81 -22.82 -12.88
CA LYS A 14 -18.79 -22.32 -14.26
C LYS A 14 -18.47 -20.83 -14.33
N LEU A 15 -19.07 -20.01 -13.45
CA LEU A 15 -18.79 -18.57 -13.40
C LEU A 15 -17.31 -18.32 -13.08
N THR A 16 -16.76 -18.96 -12.05
CA THR A 16 -15.35 -18.84 -11.67
C THR A 16 -14.41 -19.28 -12.80
N GLN A 17 -14.68 -20.42 -13.45
CA GLN A 17 -13.84 -20.93 -14.54
C GLN A 17 -13.88 -20.05 -15.80
N SER A 18 -14.99 -19.37 -16.07
CA SER A 18 -15.14 -18.53 -17.28
C SER A 18 -14.42 -17.19 -17.22
N ASN A 19 -14.15 -16.72 -15.99
CA ASN A 19 -13.72 -15.35 -15.68
C ASN A 19 -14.61 -14.26 -16.33
N ILE A 20 -15.90 -14.55 -16.55
CA ILE A 20 -16.78 -13.66 -17.32
C ILE A 20 -17.06 -12.33 -16.61
N LEU A 21 -17.18 -12.34 -15.28
CA LEU A 21 -17.49 -11.14 -14.50
C LEU A 21 -16.36 -10.11 -14.58
N GLU A 22 -15.10 -10.57 -14.51
CA GLU A 22 -13.95 -9.69 -14.67
C GLU A 22 -13.86 -9.12 -16.08
N LYS A 23 -14.12 -9.94 -17.11
CA LYS A 23 -14.14 -9.49 -18.50
C LYS A 23 -15.21 -8.42 -18.74
N VAL A 24 -16.42 -8.66 -18.23
CA VAL A 24 -17.54 -7.70 -18.34
C VAL A 24 -17.23 -6.41 -17.59
N GLN A 25 -16.66 -6.49 -16.39
CA GLN A 25 -16.21 -5.30 -15.66
C GLN A 25 -15.18 -4.51 -16.49
N GLY A 26 -14.18 -5.20 -17.05
CA GLY A 26 -13.16 -4.57 -17.90
C GLY A 26 -13.78 -3.81 -19.08
N GLN A 27 -14.70 -4.45 -19.79
CA GLN A 27 -15.41 -3.83 -20.92
C GLN A 27 -16.23 -2.59 -20.51
N ILE A 28 -16.93 -2.64 -19.37
CA ILE A 28 -17.70 -1.50 -18.85
C ILE A 28 -16.76 -0.34 -18.49
N VAL A 29 -15.62 -0.63 -17.87
CA VAL A 29 -14.61 0.38 -17.51
C VAL A 29 -14.00 0.99 -18.77
N GLU A 30 -13.66 0.19 -19.78
CA GLU A 30 -13.15 0.68 -21.06
C GLU A 30 -14.14 1.61 -21.76
N GLN A 31 -15.41 1.22 -21.86
CA GLN A 31 -16.48 2.08 -22.41
C GLN A 31 -16.62 3.38 -21.63
N ALA A 32 -16.59 3.31 -20.29
CA ALA A 32 -16.68 4.50 -19.45
C ALA A 32 -15.46 5.44 -19.60
N ILE A 33 -14.27 4.90 -19.92
CA ILE A 33 -13.09 5.72 -20.27
C ILE A 33 -13.30 6.37 -21.64
N GLU A 34 -13.72 5.62 -22.65
CA GLU A 34 -13.93 6.11 -24.02
C GLU A 34 -15.01 7.20 -24.10
N GLU A 35 -16.09 7.06 -23.33
CA GLU A 35 -17.17 8.04 -23.23
C GLU A 35 -16.80 9.24 -22.33
N GLY A 36 -15.65 9.23 -21.67
CA GLY A 36 -15.16 10.33 -20.85
C GLY A 36 -15.78 10.42 -19.45
N PHE A 37 -16.41 9.35 -18.95
CA PHE A 37 -16.89 9.28 -17.56
C PHE A 37 -15.76 9.06 -16.55
N ILE A 38 -14.67 8.44 -16.98
CA ILE A 38 -13.48 8.19 -16.14
C ILE A 38 -12.37 9.13 -16.59
N ILE A 39 -12.23 10.24 -15.88
CA ILE A 39 -11.20 11.27 -16.09
C ILE A 39 -10.29 11.46 -14.87
N ASP A 40 -10.29 10.47 -13.96
CA ASP A 40 -9.56 10.54 -12.71
C ASP A 40 -8.06 10.79 -12.92
N ASP A 41 -7.48 11.59 -12.03
CA ASP A 41 -6.03 11.72 -11.86
C ASP A 41 -5.53 10.93 -10.64
N THR A 42 -6.44 10.49 -9.78
CA THR A 42 -6.15 9.89 -8.48
C THR A 42 -6.99 8.64 -8.27
N ILE A 43 -6.33 7.55 -7.88
CA ILE A 43 -6.95 6.28 -7.52
C ILE A 43 -6.82 6.05 -6.03
N ALA A 44 -7.93 5.73 -5.38
CA ALA A 44 -7.96 5.30 -3.98
C ALA A 44 -7.95 3.78 -3.90
N ILE A 45 -7.06 3.24 -3.05
CA ILE A 45 -7.02 1.80 -2.74
C ILE A 45 -7.40 1.59 -1.27
N ASP A 46 -8.41 0.75 -1.04
CA ASP A 46 -8.82 0.33 0.29
C ASP A 46 -9.41 -1.08 0.27
N ALA A 47 -9.53 -1.69 1.45
CA ALA A 47 -10.09 -3.01 1.65
C ALA A 47 -11.41 -2.96 2.44
N THR A 48 -12.42 -3.64 1.91
CA THR A 48 -13.64 -3.94 2.65
C THR A 48 -13.68 -5.41 3.06
N HIS A 49 -14.38 -5.72 4.15
CA HIS A 49 -14.52 -7.10 4.64
C HIS A 49 -15.96 -7.57 4.47
N PHE A 50 -16.12 -8.87 4.29
CA PHE A 50 -17.43 -9.52 4.28
C PHE A 50 -17.34 -10.89 4.93
N GLU A 51 -18.40 -11.26 5.62
CA GLU A 51 -18.49 -12.51 6.35
C GLU A 51 -18.72 -13.68 5.39
N ALA A 52 -18.08 -14.81 5.68
CA ALA A 52 -18.43 -16.05 5.01
C ALA A 52 -19.83 -16.48 5.45
N ARG A 53 -20.58 -17.07 4.52
CA ARG A 53 -21.84 -17.76 4.87
C ARG A 53 -21.61 -19.08 5.58
N ASP A 54 -20.43 -19.67 5.38
CA ASP A 54 -20.04 -20.93 6.00
C ASP A 54 -19.72 -20.74 7.47
N GLN A 55 -20.00 -21.77 8.27
CA GLN A 55 -19.69 -21.74 9.69
C GLN A 55 -18.17 -21.73 9.90
N ALA A 56 -17.70 -20.82 10.75
CA ALA A 56 -16.30 -20.76 11.11
C ALA A 56 -15.87 -22.07 11.79
N PRO A 57 -14.71 -22.65 11.42
CA PRO A 57 -14.19 -23.82 12.11
C PRO A 57 -13.89 -23.48 13.57
N ALA A 58 -13.98 -24.48 14.44
CA ALA A 58 -13.60 -24.35 15.84
C ALA A 58 -12.18 -23.80 15.95
N LYS A 59 -11.98 -22.86 16.88
CA LYS A 59 -10.68 -22.21 17.06
C LYS A 59 -9.67 -23.22 17.60
N GLU A 60 -8.72 -23.63 16.78
CA GLU A 60 -7.59 -24.46 17.24
C GLU A 60 -6.68 -23.62 18.16
N GLU A 61 -6.47 -24.09 19.38
CA GLU A 61 -5.47 -23.51 20.28
C GLU A 61 -4.06 -23.83 19.75
N LYS A 62 -3.41 -22.84 19.14
CA LYS A 62 -2.00 -22.98 18.77
C LYS A 62 -1.15 -23.09 20.03
N ALA A 63 -0.36 -24.17 20.11
CA ALA A 63 0.64 -24.36 21.16
C ALA A 63 1.56 -23.14 21.24
N LYS A 64 1.80 -22.64 22.46
CA LYS A 64 2.72 -21.53 22.68
C LYS A 64 4.12 -21.95 22.23
N PRO A 65 4.81 -21.16 21.38
CA PRO A 65 6.15 -21.50 20.95
C PRO A 65 7.09 -21.56 22.16
N GLU A 66 7.99 -22.53 22.17
CA GLU A 66 8.97 -22.69 23.24
C GLU A 66 9.81 -21.41 23.41
N PRO A 67 10.13 -21.03 24.67
CA PRO A 67 10.91 -19.83 24.93
C PRO A 67 12.29 -19.94 24.28
N LYS A 68 12.63 -18.96 23.43
CA LYS A 68 13.95 -18.89 22.78
C LYS A 68 15.04 -18.82 23.86
N LYS A 69 16.05 -19.69 23.77
CA LYS A 69 17.24 -19.65 24.64
C LYS A 69 17.87 -18.24 24.58
N ARG A 70 18.05 -17.62 25.75
CA ARG A 70 18.73 -16.31 25.89
C ARG A 70 20.24 -16.51 25.69
N GLY A 71 20.85 -15.76 24.78
CA GLY A 71 22.31 -15.76 24.54
C GLY A 71 22.70 -15.57 23.08
N ARG A 72 23.95 -15.17 22.85
CA ARG A 72 24.55 -15.03 21.50
C ARG A 72 24.89 -16.43 20.97
N LYS A 73 24.28 -16.83 19.85
CA LYS A 73 24.66 -18.09 19.16
C LYS A 73 26.13 -18.04 18.71
N PRO A 74 26.89 -19.13 18.84
CA PRO A 74 28.21 -19.29 18.21
C PRO A 74 28.17 -18.96 16.71
N LYS A 75 29.26 -18.43 16.13
CA LYS A 75 29.28 -17.93 14.74
C LYS A 75 28.85 -18.99 13.72
N LYS A 76 29.35 -20.23 13.84
CA LYS A 76 28.99 -21.35 12.94
C LYS A 76 27.51 -21.74 13.01
N GLU A 77 26.95 -21.79 14.22
CA GLU A 77 25.51 -22.07 14.43
C GLU A 77 24.63 -20.93 13.92
N ARG A 78 25.10 -19.67 14.00
CA ARG A 78 24.41 -18.52 13.42
C ARG A 78 24.38 -18.59 11.90
N ASP A 79 25.49 -18.93 11.27
CA ASP A 79 25.59 -19.00 9.81
C ASP A 79 24.73 -20.13 9.23
N GLN A 80 24.72 -21.31 9.88
CA GLN A 80 23.79 -22.40 9.54
C GLN A 80 22.33 -22.00 9.76
N TRP A 81 22.02 -21.37 10.89
CA TRP A 81 20.66 -20.88 11.16
C TRP A 81 20.21 -19.84 10.13
N LEU A 82 21.09 -18.95 9.68
CA LEU A 82 20.76 -17.98 8.63
C LEU A 82 20.48 -18.66 7.29
N LYS A 83 21.24 -19.69 6.92
CA LYS A 83 20.97 -20.51 5.72
C LYS A 83 19.62 -21.22 5.82
N GLU A 84 19.36 -21.90 6.94
CA GLU A 84 18.07 -22.57 7.17
C GLU A 84 16.89 -21.59 7.16
N GLN A 85 17.07 -20.37 7.70
CA GLN A 85 16.05 -19.33 7.62
C GLN A 85 15.83 -18.86 6.19
N ALA A 86 16.90 -18.68 5.40
CA ALA A 86 16.80 -18.28 4.01
C ALA A 86 16.12 -19.37 3.14
N GLU A 87 16.44 -20.65 3.37
CA GLU A 87 15.80 -21.78 2.69
C GLU A 87 14.31 -21.88 3.06
N LYS A 88 13.98 -21.69 4.35
CA LYS A 88 12.58 -21.61 4.80
C LYS A 88 11.86 -20.43 4.16
N GLU A 89 12.45 -19.24 4.16
CA GLU A 89 11.84 -18.06 3.55
C GLU A 89 11.67 -18.23 2.02
N ALA A 90 12.59 -18.94 1.37
CA ALA A 90 12.50 -19.26 -0.05
C ALA A 90 11.36 -20.23 -0.38
N SER A 91 11.08 -21.21 0.49
CA SER A 91 10.03 -22.21 0.30
C SER A 91 8.63 -21.73 0.66
N LEU A 92 8.49 -20.60 1.36
CA LEU A 92 7.19 -20.01 1.68
C LEU A 92 6.41 -19.62 0.40
N PRO A 93 5.08 -19.72 0.41
CA PRO A 93 4.23 -19.09 -0.61
C PRO A 93 4.47 -17.58 -0.72
N LEU A 94 4.23 -17.00 -1.90
CA LEU A 94 4.49 -15.58 -2.19
C LEU A 94 3.85 -14.63 -1.16
N TYR A 95 2.60 -14.89 -0.78
CA TYR A 95 1.85 -14.07 0.19
C TYR A 95 2.21 -14.34 1.65
N GLU A 96 3.09 -15.31 1.93
CA GLU A 96 3.69 -15.51 3.25
C GLU A 96 5.04 -14.79 3.37
N LYS A 97 5.74 -14.57 2.25
CA LYS A 97 6.94 -13.73 2.17
C LYS A 97 6.64 -12.25 2.44
N LYS A 98 7.69 -11.44 2.58
CA LYS A 98 7.59 -9.97 2.71
C LYS A 98 7.05 -9.35 1.40
N ILE A 99 6.40 -8.19 1.51
CA ILE A 99 5.82 -7.45 0.36
C ILE A 99 6.85 -7.19 -0.74
N VAL A 100 8.12 -7.00 -0.39
CA VAL A 100 9.22 -6.81 -1.37
C VAL A 100 9.29 -7.94 -2.41
N ALA A 101 8.93 -9.18 -2.06
CA ALA A 101 8.91 -10.30 -3.00
C ALA A 101 7.85 -10.14 -4.11
N GLN A 102 6.84 -9.29 -3.92
CA GLN A 102 5.78 -9.04 -4.90
C GLN A 102 6.20 -8.05 -6.01
N LEU A 103 7.26 -7.27 -5.79
CA LEU A 103 7.73 -6.26 -6.74
C LEU A 103 8.15 -6.86 -8.08
N ASP A 104 8.79 -8.02 -8.05
CA ASP A 104 9.37 -8.64 -9.24
C ASP A 104 8.54 -9.84 -9.74
N ALA A 105 7.49 -10.25 -8.99
CA ALA A 105 6.53 -11.26 -9.43
C ALA A 105 5.63 -10.74 -10.57
N SER A 106 5.20 -11.60 -11.49
CA SER A 106 4.25 -11.20 -12.53
C SER A 106 2.85 -10.94 -11.96
N LEU A 107 2.00 -10.19 -12.68
CA LEU A 107 0.60 -10.04 -12.28
C LEU A 107 -0.12 -11.40 -12.19
N GLY A 108 0.17 -12.32 -13.11
CA GLY A 108 -0.38 -13.69 -13.09
C GLY A 108 -0.06 -14.43 -11.79
N ASP A 109 1.23 -14.48 -11.42
CA ASP A 109 1.69 -15.15 -10.19
C ASP A 109 1.09 -14.51 -8.94
N LEU A 110 0.97 -13.18 -8.93
CA LEU A 110 0.34 -12.45 -7.84
C LEU A 110 -1.13 -12.84 -7.70
N ARG A 111 -1.88 -12.90 -8.80
CA ARG A 111 -3.31 -13.22 -8.75
C ARG A 111 -3.57 -14.68 -8.38
N GLU A 112 -2.76 -15.59 -8.88
CA GLU A 112 -2.85 -17.02 -8.56
C GLU A 112 -2.46 -17.30 -7.10
N GLY A 113 -1.45 -16.60 -6.58
CA GLY A 113 -0.96 -16.80 -5.22
C GLY A 113 -1.86 -16.25 -4.10
N VAL A 114 -2.92 -15.50 -4.43
CA VAL A 114 -3.79 -14.88 -3.42
C VAL A 114 -4.55 -15.95 -2.67
N PRO A 115 -4.53 -15.95 -1.32
CA PRO A 115 -5.29 -16.92 -0.56
C PRO A 115 -6.79 -16.62 -0.70
N GLN A 116 -7.60 -17.63 -1.06
CA GLN A 116 -9.04 -17.49 -1.33
C GLN A 116 -9.94 -18.23 -0.34
N GLU A 117 -9.38 -18.94 0.64
CA GLU A 117 -10.16 -19.63 1.68
C GLU A 117 -10.61 -18.66 2.77
N PRO A 118 -11.84 -18.75 3.32
CA PRO A 118 -12.25 -17.87 4.41
C PRO A 118 -11.37 -18.08 5.64
N LYS A 119 -10.97 -16.98 6.28
CA LYS A 119 -10.13 -17.00 7.49
C LYS A 119 -10.59 -15.93 8.46
N TRP A 120 -10.20 -16.11 9.73
CA TRP A 120 -10.45 -15.13 10.78
C TRP A 120 -9.68 -13.84 10.53
N GLY A 121 -10.40 -12.73 10.36
CA GLY A 121 -9.89 -11.37 10.32
C GLY A 121 -10.03 -10.66 11.67
N ILE A 122 -9.28 -9.58 11.83
CA ILE A 122 -9.35 -8.69 12.99
C ILE A 122 -9.26 -7.24 12.54
N LYS A 123 -10.12 -6.38 13.09
CA LYS A 123 -10.15 -4.93 12.84
C LYS A 123 -10.45 -4.21 14.15
N LYS A 124 -9.93 -3.01 14.29
CA LYS A 124 -10.33 -2.11 15.38
C LYS A 124 -11.54 -1.30 14.95
N ASN A 125 -12.58 -1.27 15.77
CA ASN A 125 -13.72 -0.39 15.57
C ASN A 125 -13.36 1.06 15.93
N SER A 126 -14.30 1.99 15.75
CA SER A 126 -14.16 3.41 16.13
C SER A 126 -13.81 3.62 17.61
N ASP A 127 -14.21 2.70 18.48
CA ASP A 127 -13.93 2.74 19.92
C ASP A 127 -12.57 2.12 20.27
N GLY A 128 -11.78 1.72 19.28
CA GLY A 128 -10.48 1.07 19.45
C GLY A 128 -10.54 -0.40 19.90
N LYS A 129 -11.73 -1.01 19.96
CA LYS A 129 -11.94 -2.42 20.34
C LYS A 129 -11.74 -3.34 19.13
N ASN A 130 -11.19 -4.52 19.38
CA ASN A 130 -11.02 -5.53 18.34
C ASN A 130 -12.36 -6.22 18.03
N VAL A 131 -12.74 -6.20 16.76
CA VAL A 131 -13.83 -6.97 16.17
C VAL A 131 -13.20 -8.07 15.34
N PHE A 132 -13.71 -9.30 15.50
CA PHE A 132 -13.27 -10.48 14.79
C PHE A 132 -14.40 -10.92 13.86
N TRP A 133 -14.06 -11.31 12.64
CA TRP A 133 -15.01 -11.89 11.69
C TRP A 133 -14.35 -13.09 11.01
N TYR A 134 -15.16 -14.06 10.60
CA TYR A 134 -14.70 -15.15 9.74
C TYR A 134 -15.18 -14.89 8.33
N GLY A 135 -14.25 -14.75 7.39
CA GLY A 135 -14.63 -14.48 6.01
C GLY A 135 -13.47 -14.01 5.17
N PHE A 136 -13.72 -12.95 4.43
CA PHE A 136 -12.91 -12.53 3.29
C PHE A 136 -12.68 -11.02 3.32
N LYS A 137 -11.88 -10.56 2.35
CA LYS A 137 -11.66 -9.15 2.03
C LYS A 137 -11.76 -8.93 0.53
N GLY A 138 -12.35 -7.79 0.17
CA GLY A 138 -12.37 -7.25 -1.18
C GLY A 138 -11.52 -5.99 -1.19
N HIS A 139 -10.40 -6.04 -1.89
CA HIS A 139 -9.49 -4.91 -2.06
C HIS A 139 -9.85 -4.24 -3.38
N LEU A 140 -10.14 -2.93 -3.33
CA LEU A 140 -10.67 -2.20 -4.47
C LEU A 140 -9.73 -1.04 -4.81
N ALA A 141 -9.49 -0.85 -6.11
CA ALA A 141 -8.90 0.36 -6.65
C ALA A 141 -10.01 1.16 -7.34
N VAL A 142 -10.29 2.35 -6.81
CA VAL A 142 -11.47 3.16 -7.18
C VAL A 142 -11.01 4.53 -7.66
N GLY A 143 -11.61 5.02 -8.76
CA GLY A 143 -11.43 6.39 -9.22
C GLY A 143 -11.96 7.38 -8.18
N SER A 144 -11.13 8.31 -7.71
CA SER A 144 -11.50 9.26 -6.64
C SER A 144 -12.61 10.25 -7.04
N SER A 145 -12.70 10.61 -8.32
CA SER A 145 -13.68 11.54 -8.85
C SER A 145 -14.85 10.80 -9.49
N SER A 146 -14.58 9.79 -10.32
CA SER A 146 -15.61 9.04 -11.03
C SER A 146 -16.33 8.00 -10.15
N GLN A 147 -15.70 7.56 -9.06
CA GLN A 147 -16.17 6.50 -8.17
C GLN A 147 -16.29 5.11 -8.83
N TYR A 148 -15.71 4.91 -10.02
CA TYR A 148 -15.67 3.62 -10.69
C TYR A 148 -14.68 2.67 -10.02
N ILE A 149 -15.07 1.39 -9.89
CA ILE A 149 -14.15 0.32 -9.47
C ILE A 149 -13.33 -0.11 -10.70
N LEU A 150 -12.08 0.32 -10.74
CA LEU A 150 -11.18 0.14 -11.87
C LEU A 150 -10.47 -1.23 -11.82
N GLN A 151 -10.14 -1.68 -10.61
CA GLN A 151 -9.56 -2.99 -10.35
C GLN A 151 -10.04 -3.54 -9.01
N SER A 152 -10.12 -4.86 -8.90
CA SER A 152 -10.52 -5.54 -7.67
C SER A 152 -9.68 -6.80 -7.41
N LEU A 153 -9.51 -7.13 -6.13
CA LEU A 153 -8.84 -8.34 -5.69
C LEU A 153 -9.60 -8.95 -4.51
N PHE A 154 -9.94 -10.22 -4.62
CA PHE A 154 -10.61 -10.99 -3.58
C PHE A 154 -9.59 -11.81 -2.78
N SER A 155 -9.67 -11.82 -1.45
CA SER A 155 -8.78 -12.62 -0.62
C SER A 155 -9.43 -13.16 0.65
N SER A 156 -8.72 -14.07 1.33
CA SER A 156 -8.97 -14.47 2.72
C SER A 156 -9.02 -13.27 3.68
N GLY A 157 -9.83 -13.38 4.73
CA GLY A 157 -10.08 -12.31 5.70
C GLY A 157 -8.87 -11.90 6.54
N ASN A 158 -7.83 -12.74 6.61
CA ASN A 158 -6.60 -12.48 7.35
C ASN A 158 -5.48 -11.88 6.50
N LEU A 159 -5.70 -11.65 5.20
CA LEU A 159 -4.68 -11.03 4.36
C LEU A 159 -4.42 -9.60 4.84
N ASN A 160 -3.14 -9.25 4.96
CA ASN A 160 -2.72 -7.87 5.25
C ASN A 160 -2.99 -7.01 4.01
N ASP A 161 -3.66 -5.88 4.20
CA ASP A 161 -4.12 -5.01 3.10
C ASP A 161 -2.97 -4.50 2.23
N GLY A 162 -1.81 -4.20 2.83
CA GLY A 162 -0.58 -3.85 2.12
C GLY A 162 -0.07 -4.92 1.14
N LYS A 163 -0.36 -6.21 1.37
CA LYS A 163 -0.02 -7.29 0.43
C LYS A 163 -0.93 -7.33 -0.80
N ALA A 164 -2.07 -6.65 -0.78
CA ALA A 164 -2.99 -6.56 -1.91
C ALA A 164 -2.69 -5.36 -2.83
N ALA A 165 -1.95 -4.36 -2.35
CA ALA A 165 -1.68 -3.13 -3.10
C ALA A 165 -0.90 -3.35 -4.40
N ILE A 166 0.25 -4.05 -4.37
CA ILE A 166 1.07 -4.29 -5.56
C ILE A 166 0.28 -5.06 -6.65
N PRO A 167 -0.45 -6.14 -6.34
CA PRO A 167 -1.34 -6.79 -7.31
C PRO A 167 -2.35 -5.84 -7.96
N LEU A 168 -3.01 -4.97 -7.17
CA LEU A 168 -3.95 -3.99 -7.70
C LEU A 168 -3.23 -2.98 -8.61
N LEU A 169 -2.11 -2.43 -8.17
CA LEU A 169 -1.30 -1.47 -8.93
C LEU A 169 -0.82 -2.03 -10.27
N LYS A 170 -0.31 -3.27 -10.28
CA LYS A 170 0.09 -3.96 -11.51
C LYS A 170 -1.10 -4.26 -12.41
N GLY A 171 -2.22 -4.72 -11.82
CA GLY A 171 -3.46 -4.91 -12.54
C GLY A 171 -3.95 -3.65 -13.23
N MET A 172 -3.86 -2.51 -12.55
CA MET A 172 -4.16 -1.20 -13.12
C MET A 172 -3.22 -0.86 -14.30
N GLN A 173 -1.91 -1.03 -14.14
CA GLN A 173 -0.92 -0.70 -15.18
C GLN A 173 -1.03 -1.60 -16.42
N GLU A 174 -1.23 -2.90 -16.22
CA GLU A 174 -1.18 -3.89 -17.30
C GLU A 174 -2.52 -4.06 -18.03
N GLN A 175 -3.64 -3.80 -17.35
CA GLN A 175 -4.98 -4.12 -17.86
C GLN A 175 -5.88 -2.91 -18.11
N ARG A 176 -5.45 -1.69 -17.77
CA ARG A 176 -6.24 -0.47 -17.95
C ARG A 176 -5.40 0.62 -18.62
N SER A 177 -5.96 1.27 -19.63
CA SER A 177 -5.35 2.44 -20.27
C SER A 177 -5.88 3.72 -19.62
N LEU A 178 -5.19 4.17 -18.57
CA LEU A 178 -5.58 5.36 -17.80
C LEU A 178 -4.43 6.38 -17.75
N PRO A 179 -4.20 7.12 -18.85
CA PRO A 179 -3.02 7.98 -19.00
C PRO A 179 -3.03 9.20 -18.06
N ASN A 180 -4.19 9.57 -17.52
CA ASN A 180 -4.34 10.75 -16.68
C ASN A 180 -3.99 10.49 -15.21
N ILE A 181 -3.81 9.22 -14.81
CA ILE A 181 -3.56 8.85 -13.42
C ILE A 181 -2.15 9.25 -13.01
N ARG A 182 -2.09 10.11 -12.00
CA ARG A 182 -0.87 10.66 -11.41
C ARG A 182 -0.67 10.20 -9.98
N TYR A 183 -1.75 9.96 -9.24
CA TYR A 183 -1.70 9.74 -7.80
C TYR A 183 -2.34 8.41 -7.40
N GLN A 184 -1.70 7.75 -6.44
CA GLN A 184 -2.21 6.56 -5.76
C GLN A 184 -2.38 6.90 -4.28
N THR A 185 -3.62 6.99 -3.81
CA THR A 185 -3.96 7.35 -2.43
C THR A 185 -4.37 6.13 -1.61
N MET A 186 -3.80 6.00 -0.41
CA MET A 186 -4.02 4.83 0.47
C MET A 186 -3.91 5.23 1.95
N ASP A 187 -4.49 4.43 2.83
CA ASP A 187 -4.42 4.64 4.27
C ASP A 187 -3.04 4.24 4.89
N ALA A 188 -2.87 4.46 6.19
CA ALA A 188 -1.61 4.18 6.89
C ALA A 188 -1.31 2.67 7.07
N GLY A 189 -2.27 1.81 6.78
CA GLY A 189 -2.10 0.37 6.67
C GLY A 189 -1.33 -0.05 5.42
N TYR A 190 -1.23 0.83 4.42
CA TYR A 190 -0.47 0.62 3.19
C TYR A 190 0.92 1.29 3.21
N ASP A 191 1.37 1.81 4.35
CA ASP A 191 2.67 2.49 4.49
C ASP A 191 3.84 1.48 4.50
N TYR A 192 4.15 0.91 3.33
CA TYR A 192 5.27 -0.01 3.11
C TYR A 192 6.13 0.44 1.93
N GLU A 193 7.45 0.51 2.13
CA GLU A 193 8.41 0.96 1.11
C GLU A 193 8.28 0.27 -0.27
N PRO A 194 8.03 -1.05 -0.37
CA PRO A 194 7.75 -1.69 -1.67
C PRO A 194 6.54 -1.11 -2.42
N ILE A 195 5.52 -0.60 -1.73
CA ILE A 195 4.34 -0.02 -2.37
C ILE A 195 4.72 1.31 -3.02
N TYR A 196 5.43 2.18 -2.29
CA TYR A 196 5.97 3.44 -2.86
C TYR A 196 6.89 3.16 -4.06
N GLN A 197 7.72 2.12 -3.96
CA GLN A 197 8.59 1.71 -5.07
C GLN A 197 7.78 1.26 -6.29
N GLN A 198 6.71 0.48 -6.10
CA GLN A 198 5.85 0.04 -7.21
C GLN A 198 5.16 1.24 -7.88
N VAL A 199 4.59 2.16 -7.11
CA VAL A 199 3.96 3.38 -7.64
C VAL A 199 4.96 4.23 -8.41
N TYR A 200 6.19 4.36 -7.90
CA TYR A 200 7.27 5.06 -8.59
C TYR A 200 7.68 4.36 -9.91
N ARG A 201 7.76 3.01 -9.94
CA ARG A 201 8.01 2.24 -11.18
C ARG A 201 6.94 2.47 -12.25
N MET A 202 5.71 2.81 -11.85
CA MET A 202 4.61 3.16 -12.74
C MET A 202 4.67 4.62 -13.23
N GLY A 203 5.66 5.41 -12.79
CA GLY A 203 5.76 6.84 -13.10
C GLY A 203 4.72 7.72 -12.36
N GLN A 204 4.15 7.22 -11.27
CA GLN A 204 3.09 7.88 -10.50
C GLN A 204 3.61 8.31 -9.12
N GLN A 205 2.78 9.05 -8.38
CA GLN A 205 3.10 9.59 -7.05
C GLN A 205 2.23 8.94 -5.97
N SER A 206 2.84 8.66 -4.81
CA SER A 206 2.16 8.04 -3.68
C SER A 206 1.62 9.09 -2.70
N ILE A 207 0.34 9.01 -2.38
CA ILE A 207 -0.35 9.80 -1.36
C ILE A 207 -0.81 8.85 -0.25
N ILE A 208 0.15 8.29 0.49
CA ILE A 208 -0.12 7.28 1.51
C ILE A 208 0.04 7.91 2.89
N ALA A 209 -0.94 7.73 3.77
CA ALA A 209 -0.85 8.25 5.14
C ALA A 209 0.34 7.65 5.90
N TYR A 210 1.14 8.49 6.57
CA TYR A 210 2.39 8.05 7.18
C TYR A 210 2.19 7.33 8.51
N ASN A 211 2.84 6.18 8.68
CA ASN A 211 2.80 5.38 9.90
C ASN A 211 4.11 5.50 10.70
N ARG A 212 4.09 6.32 11.76
CA ARG A 212 5.29 6.65 12.59
C ARG A 212 5.78 5.53 13.52
N LYS A 213 5.30 4.30 13.39
CA LYS A 213 5.60 3.24 14.37
C LYS A 213 7.10 2.94 14.42
N ASN A 214 7.69 3.16 15.60
CA ASN A 214 9.09 2.85 15.95
C ASN A 214 10.15 3.71 15.26
N GLU A 215 9.83 4.95 14.89
CA GLU A 215 10.81 5.87 14.31
C GLU A 215 11.11 7.04 15.25
N PRO A 216 12.39 7.47 15.35
CA PRO A 216 12.74 8.69 16.06
C PRO A 216 12.23 9.91 15.31
N GLU A 217 12.07 11.03 16.03
CA GLU A 217 11.78 12.30 15.38
C GLU A 217 12.92 12.70 14.43
N PRO A 218 12.58 13.20 13.23
CA PRO A 218 13.60 13.54 12.25
C PRO A 218 14.32 14.83 12.69
N ILE A 219 15.65 14.78 12.82
CA ILE A 219 16.46 15.94 13.18
C ILE A 219 16.61 16.86 11.98
N GLY A 220 16.29 18.15 12.13
CA GLY A 220 16.35 19.15 11.06
C GLY A 220 15.18 19.09 10.06
N PHE A 221 14.13 18.35 10.41
CA PHE A 221 12.89 18.30 9.64
C PHE A 221 11.70 18.34 10.59
N ASP A 222 10.55 18.74 10.06
CA ASP A 222 9.31 18.71 10.82
C ASP A 222 8.63 17.33 10.75
N LYS A 223 7.45 17.28 11.35
CA LYS A 223 6.62 16.08 11.47
C LYS A 223 6.13 15.52 10.11
N TYR A 224 6.29 16.27 9.02
CA TYR A 224 5.95 15.88 7.64
C TYR A 224 7.19 15.79 6.73
N PHE A 225 8.39 15.80 7.32
CA PHE A 225 9.66 15.74 6.60
C PHE A 225 9.96 16.98 5.74
N ALA A 226 9.31 18.12 6.01
CA ALA A 226 9.77 19.39 5.47
C ALA A 226 11.01 19.85 6.25
N PRO A 227 12.05 20.37 5.58
CA PRO A 227 13.26 20.83 6.27
C PRO A 227 12.94 21.99 7.20
N THR A 228 13.65 22.09 8.33
CA THR A 228 13.52 23.20 9.27
C THR A 228 14.74 24.11 9.25
N CYS A 229 14.56 25.38 9.63
CA CYS A 229 15.68 26.30 9.83
C CYS A 229 16.41 26.00 11.15
N PHE A 230 17.51 26.71 11.44
CA PHE A 230 18.25 26.53 12.69
C PHE A 230 17.40 26.76 13.96
N ARG A 231 16.35 27.61 13.85
CA ARG A 231 15.37 27.87 14.91
C ARG A 231 14.13 26.97 14.83
N GLU A 232 14.23 25.87 14.07
CA GLU A 232 13.20 24.85 13.91
C GLU A 232 11.89 25.31 13.23
N HIS A 233 11.88 26.46 12.54
CA HIS A 233 10.75 26.85 11.69
C HIS A 233 10.75 26.05 10.38
N SER A 234 9.62 25.42 10.04
CA SER A 234 9.46 24.63 8.81
C SER A 234 9.58 25.49 7.56
N TYR A 235 10.34 25.02 6.58
CA TYR A 235 10.29 25.57 5.24
C TYR A 235 8.94 25.24 4.59
N ARG A 236 8.48 26.13 3.72
CA ARG A 236 7.20 25.99 3.03
C ARG A 236 7.41 25.32 1.69
N TYR A 237 6.59 24.31 1.39
CA TYR A 237 6.57 23.72 0.06
C TYR A 237 6.19 24.79 -0.98
N ASP A 238 6.96 24.85 -2.05
CA ASP A 238 6.78 25.80 -3.15
C ASP A 238 6.30 25.07 -4.41
N SER A 239 7.08 24.10 -4.88
CA SER A 239 6.79 23.41 -6.15
C SER A 239 7.50 22.08 -6.27
N TYR A 240 7.05 21.26 -7.23
CA TYR A 240 7.72 20.02 -7.64
C TYR A 240 8.26 20.16 -9.06
N ASP A 241 9.52 19.81 -9.24
CA ASP A 241 10.21 19.79 -10.53
C ASP A 241 10.23 18.36 -11.08
N ALA A 242 9.33 18.05 -12.01
CA ALA A 242 9.19 16.70 -12.57
C ALA A 242 10.43 16.23 -13.35
N LYS A 243 11.20 17.15 -13.95
CA LYS A 243 12.41 16.80 -14.72
C LYS A 243 13.53 16.27 -13.84
N TYR A 244 13.67 16.85 -12.65
CA TYR A 244 14.71 16.49 -11.68
C TYR A 244 14.18 15.73 -10.47
N GLU A 245 12.87 15.43 -10.48
CA GLU A 245 12.12 14.78 -9.40
C GLU A 245 12.36 15.43 -8.03
N THR A 246 12.37 16.76 -8.02
CA THR A 246 12.86 17.56 -6.88
C THR A 246 11.75 18.44 -6.31
N LEU A 247 11.48 18.27 -5.01
CA LEU A 247 10.67 19.17 -4.20
C LEU A 247 11.48 20.43 -3.89
N LYS A 248 10.86 21.59 -4.09
CA LYS A 248 11.39 22.90 -3.75
C LYS A 248 10.65 23.42 -2.53
N TYR A 249 11.42 23.89 -1.56
CA TYR A 249 10.92 24.54 -0.36
C TYR A 249 11.55 25.92 -0.22
N THR A 250 10.75 26.91 0.17
CA THR A 250 11.22 28.28 0.45
C THR A 250 11.35 28.49 1.95
N HIS A 251 12.34 29.30 2.33
CA HIS A 251 12.58 29.66 3.73
C HIS A 251 11.31 30.19 4.43
N PRO A 252 11.15 29.92 5.73
CA PRO A 252 10.02 30.41 6.52
C PRO A 252 10.02 31.93 6.60
N LYS A 253 8.83 32.53 6.78
CA LYS A 253 8.68 33.99 6.92
C LYS A 253 9.41 34.51 8.16
N GLU A 254 9.45 33.69 9.20
CA GLU A 254 10.13 33.88 10.48
C GLU A 254 11.65 34.07 10.32
N CYS A 255 12.21 33.68 9.17
CA CYS A 255 13.61 33.91 8.84
C CYS A 255 13.90 35.32 8.30
N SER A 256 12.90 36.14 7.96
CA SER A 256 13.13 37.51 7.46
C SER A 256 13.78 38.41 8.51
N ASP A 257 13.31 38.31 9.76
CA ASP A 257 13.77 39.12 10.89
C ASP A 257 14.70 38.32 11.82
N CYS A 258 15.29 37.24 11.31
CA CYS A 258 16.13 36.36 12.12
C CYS A 258 17.50 37.00 12.38
N PRO A 259 17.97 37.06 13.64
CA PRO A 259 19.31 37.55 13.95
C PRO A 259 20.44 36.81 13.23
N LEU A 260 20.20 35.54 12.85
CA LEU A 260 21.16 34.68 12.15
C LEU A 260 21.04 34.75 10.62
N ALA A 261 20.22 35.66 10.06
CA ALA A 261 19.97 35.71 8.62
C ALA A 261 21.22 36.02 7.78
N GLN A 262 22.19 36.75 8.34
CA GLN A 262 23.43 37.12 7.65
C GLN A 262 24.54 36.08 7.76
N GLU A 263 24.40 35.08 8.64
CA GLU A 263 25.42 34.05 8.87
C GLU A 263 25.44 32.96 7.79
N GLY A 264 24.49 32.98 6.85
CA GLY A 264 24.42 32.01 5.75
C GLY A 264 24.05 30.58 6.17
N ILE A 265 23.63 30.38 7.43
CA ILE A 265 23.30 29.07 8.00
C ILE A 265 22.02 28.48 7.36
N CYS A 266 21.03 29.33 7.08
CA CYS A 266 19.76 28.93 6.49
C CYS A 266 19.74 29.25 4.99
N GLN A 267 19.33 28.28 4.17
CA GLN A 267 19.22 28.46 2.72
C GLN A 267 17.91 29.18 2.36
N LYS A 268 17.94 30.05 1.34
CA LYS A 268 16.70 30.69 0.84
C LYS A 268 15.73 29.69 0.20
N VAL A 269 16.30 28.72 -0.51
CA VAL A 269 15.60 27.65 -1.21
C VAL A 269 16.27 26.33 -0.87
N PHE A 270 15.49 25.39 -0.35
CA PHE A 270 15.91 24.02 -0.08
C PHE A 270 15.35 23.10 -1.17
N LYS A 271 16.16 22.19 -1.69
CA LYS A 271 15.78 21.24 -2.74
C LYS A 271 15.96 19.80 -2.26
N MET A 272 14.93 18.97 -2.41
CA MET A 272 14.98 17.56 -2.01
C MET A 272 14.48 16.67 -3.13
N LYS A 273 15.27 15.67 -3.55
CA LYS A 273 14.80 14.65 -4.49
C LYS A 273 13.87 13.66 -3.80
N ILE A 274 12.75 13.32 -4.43
CA ILE A 274 11.82 12.29 -3.90
C ILE A 274 12.51 10.92 -3.79
N THR A 275 13.43 10.63 -4.71
CA THR A 275 14.20 9.37 -4.74
C THR A 275 15.19 9.21 -3.59
N LYS A 276 15.41 10.24 -2.76
CA LYS A 276 16.18 10.09 -1.52
C LYS A 276 15.49 9.15 -0.54
N ASP A 277 14.16 9.20 -0.48
CA ASP A 277 13.31 8.34 0.34
C ASP A 277 11.87 8.52 -0.16
N LEU A 278 11.39 7.60 -0.99
CA LEU A 278 10.08 7.67 -1.64
C LEU A 278 8.92 7.66 -0.62
N ARG A 279 9.17 7.13 0.58
CA ARG A 279 8.18 7.04 1.65
C ARG A 279 8.03 8.37 2.40
N LYS A 280 9.15 9.09 2.61
CA LYS A 280 9.16 10.39 3.29
C LYS A 280 8.86 11.55 2.36
N TYR A 281 9.46 11.56 1.17
CA TYR A 281 9.41 12.68 0.23
C TYR A 281 8.50 12.35 -0.95
N THR A 282 7.25 12.78 -0.86
CA THR A 282 6.23 12.61 -1.92
C THR A 282 6.02 13.91 -2.68
N ALA A 283 5.45 13.83 -3.89
CA ALA A 283 5.03 14.99 -4.66
C ALA A 283 3.51 14.95 -4.92
N PRO A 284 2.72 15.94 -4.46
CA PRO A 284 3.12 17.13 -3.68
C PRO A 284 3.71 16.79 -2.30
N ALA A 285 4.43 17.74 -1.70
CA ALA A 285 5.11 17.49 -0.42
C ALA A 285 4.10 17.17 0.68
N ARG A 286 4.34 16.07 1.40
CA ARG A 286 3.52 15.63 2.52
C ARG A 286 3.19 16.78 3.47
N GLY A 287 1.91 16.90 3.84
CA GLY A 287 1.43 17.91 4.78
C GLY A 287 1.37 19.35 4.24
N SER A 288 1.72 19.55 2.96
CA SER A 288 1.41 20.81 2.27
C SER A 288 -0.08 20.88 1.91
N GLU A 289 -0.59 22.08 1.63
CA GLU A 289 -1.98 22.27 1.18
C GLU A 289 -2.30 21.54 -0.13
N ALA A 290 -1.29 21.29 -0.96
CA ALA A 290 -1.44 20.57 -2.21
C ALA A 290 -1.43 19.03 -2.05
N TRP A 291 -1.07 18.49 -0.88
CA TRP A 291 -0.96 17.05 -0.63
C TRP A 291 -2.24 16.47 -0.04
#